data_AF-A0A3R6Y7R6-F1
#
_entry.id   AF-A0A3R6Y7R6-F1
#
_cell.length_a   1.000
_cell.length_b   1.000
_cell.length_c   1.000
_cell.angle_alpha   90.00
_cell.angle_beta   90.00
_cell.angle_gamma   90.00
#
_symmetry.space_group_name_H-M   'P 1'
#
loop_
_entity.id
_entity.type
_entity.pdbx_description
1 polymer ?
#
loop_
_entity_poly.entity_id
_entity_poly.type
_entity_poly.pdbx_seq_one_letter_code
_entity_poly.pdbx_strand_id
1 'polypeptide(L)' 'MSLAPAPTILKEILKVLPGNFIRCHKSYIINKNFIANYDITTRYVAVKSADELTSIPIGQTYYKSLISQLKY' A
#
# COMPACT_ATOMS: atom_id res chain seq x y z
N MET A 1 21.35 3.66 -25.37
CA MET A 1 21.42 3.91 -23.91
C MET A 1 20.06 3.61 -23.31
N SER A 2 19.91 2.48 -22.61
CA SER A 2 18.69 2.16 -21.87
C SER A 2 18.75 2.95 -20.55
N LEU A 3 17.81 3.88 -20.35
CA LEU A 3 17.65 4.54 -19.05
C LEU A 3 17.25 3.44 -18.05
N ALA A 4 18.10 3.20 -17.06
CA ALA A 4 17.71 2.38 -15.92
C ALA A 4 16.39 2.96 -15.37
N PRO A 5 15.37 2.12 -15.11
CA PRO A 5 14.10 2.63 -14.61
C PRO A 5 14.37 3.39 -13.31
N ALA A 6 14.01 4.67 -13.28
CA ALA A 6 14.20 5.50 -12.10
C ALA A 6 13.61 4.75 -10.89
N PRO A 7 14.36 4.55 -9.79
CA PRO A 7 13.78 4.01 -8.58
C PRO A 7 12.61 4.91 -8.21
N THR A 8 11.38 4.37 -8.26
CA THR A 8 10.19 5.18 -8.00
C THR A 8 10.35 5.76 -6.60
N ILE A 9 10.17 7.07 -6.43
CA ILE A 9 10.38 7.79 -5.16
C ILE A 9 9.71 7.10 -3.95
N LEU A 10 8.57 6.46 -4.16
CA LEU A 10 7.87 5.66 -3.15
C LEU A 10 8.64 4.41 -2.65
N LYS A 11 9.50 3.78 -3.46
CA LYS A 11 10.39 2.70 -2.98
C LYS A 11 11.42 3.25 -2.00
N GLU A 12 12.00 4.40 -2.30
CA GLU A 12 13.01 5.01 -1.44
C GLU A 12 12.38 5.53 -0.14
N ILE A 13 11.19 6.14 -0.23
CA ILE A 13 10.39 6.52 0.95
C ILE A 13 10.08 5.29 1.81
N LEU A 14 9.68 4.16 1.22
CA LEU A 14 9.35 2.96 1.98
C LEU A 14 10.54 2.41 2.79
N LYS A 15 11.80 2.61 2.35
CA LYS A 15 12.99 2.14 3.06
C LYS A 15 13.24 2.87 4.37
N VAL A 16 12.78 4.12 4.48
CA VAL A 16 12.98 4.97 5.68
C VAL A 16 11.74 5.02 6.58
N LEU A 17 10.59 4.56 6.07
CA LEU A 17 9.37 4.46 6.86
C LEU A 17 9.42 3.27 7.81
N PRO A 18 8.79 3.36 8.99
CA PRO A 18 8.72 2.23 9.91
C PRO A 18 7.90 1.06 9.33
N GLY A 19 8.11 -0.15 9.89
CA GLY A 19 7.56 -1.41 9.36
C GLY A 19 6.03 -1.55 9.40
N ASN A 20 5.33 -0.57 9.98
CA ASN A 20 3.89 -0.44 9.89
C ASN A 20 3.41 0.17 8.56
N PHE A 21 4.31 0.70 7.72
CA PHE A 21 3.97 1.15 6.37
C PHE A 21 4.16 0.05 5.33
N ILE A 22 3.21 -0.04 4.40
CA ILE A 22 3.24 -1.01 3.31
C ILE A 22 2.82 -0.35 2.00
N ARG A 23 3.50 -0.72 0.91
CA ARG A 23 3.12 -0.27 -0.44
C ARG A 23 2.04 -1.19 -1.01
N CYS A 24 0.85 -0.65 -1.25
CA CYS A 24 -0.30 -1.38 -1.80
C CYS A 24 -0.56 -1.09 -3.28
N HIS A 25 0.04 -0.05 -3.85
CA HIS A 25 -0.15 0.36 -5.24
C HIS A 25 1.09 1.08 -5.79
N LYS A 26 1.15 1.28 -7.12
CA LYS A 26 2.25 2.05 -7.73
C LYS A 26 2.32 3.50 -7.22
N SER A 27 1.20 4.05 -6.77
CA SER A 27 1.06 5.43 -6.30
C SER A 27 0.77 5.58 -4.81
N TYR A 28 0.62 4.48 -4.05
CA TYR A 28 0.16 4.55 -2.66
C TYR A 28 1.01 3.71 -1.71
N ILE A 29 1.30 4.29 -0.55
CA ILE A 29 1.82 3.64 0.66
C ILE A 29 0.79 3.89 1.75
N ILE A 30 0.45 2.87 2.53
CA ILE A 30 -0.54 2.96 3.60
C ILE A 30 0.08 2.55 4.94
N ASN A 31 -0.43 3.13 6.02
CA ASN A 31 -0.08 2.74 7.38
C ASN A 31 -1.05 1.66 7.87
N LYS A 32 -0.54 0.46 8.17
CA LYS A 32 -1.31 -0.71 8.62
C LYS A 32 -2.14 -0.44 9.86
N ASN A 33 -1.67 0.44 10.75
CA ASN A 33 -2.34 0.75 12.02
C ASN A 33 -3.69 1.45 11.83
N PHE A 34 -3.94 1.99 10.63
CA PHE A 34 -5.16 2.73 10.30
C PHE A 34 -6.05 1.97 9.31
N ILE A 35 -5.72 0.73 8.96
CA ILE A 35 -6.57 -0.09 8.10
C ILE A 35 -7.81 -0.50 8.90
N ALA A 36 -8.98 -0.11 8.40
CA ALA A 36 -10.27 -0.51 9.00
C ALA A 36 -10.79 -1.82 8.39
N ASN A 37 -10.64 -2.00 7.07
CA ASN A 37 -11.02 -3.22 6.36
C ASN A 37 -10.30 -3.31 5.00
N TYR A 38 -10.32 -4.48 4.36
CA TYR A 38 -9.90 -4.67 2.99
C TYR A 38 -10.85 -5.63 2.26
N ASP A 39 -11.16 -5.32 1.01
CA ASP A 39 -12.00 -6.15 0.15
C ASP A 39 -11.14 -6.82 -0.92
N ILE A 40 -11.07 -8.15 -0.86
CA ILE A 40 -10.29 -8.97 -1.80
C ILE A 40 -10.95 -9.10 -3.18
N THR A 41 -12.26 -8.93 -3.25
CA THR A 41 -13.05 -9.05 -4.48
C THR A 41 -12.92 -7.77 -5.30
N THR A 42 -13.15 -6.62 -4.67
CA THR A 42 -13.07 -5.31 -5.34
C THR A 42 -11.64 -4.75 -5.33
N ARG A 43 -10.75 -5.28 -4.49
CA ARG A 43 -9.33 -4.89 -4.36
C ARG A 43 -9.13 -3.47 -3.86
N TYR A 44 -9.81 -3.14 -2.77
CA TYR A 44 -9.65 -1.88 -2.05
C TYR A 44 -9.27 -2.12 -0.60
N VAL A 45 -8.50 -1.18 -0.03
CA VAL A 45 -8.26 -1.07 1.40
C VAL A 45 -8.95 0.18 1.90
N ALA A 46 -9.76 0.04 2.95
CA ALA A 46 -10.36 1.17 3.64
C ALA A 46 -9.45 1.59 4.81
N VAL A 47 -9.00 2.85 4.79
CA VAL A 47 -8.13 3.44 5.80
C VAL A 47 -8.89 4.51 6.56
N LYS A 48 -8.87 4.46 7.89
CA LYS A 48 -9.52 5.43 8.76
C LYS A 48 -8.60 6.61 9.04
N SER A 49 -9.11 7.83 8.90
CA SER A 49 -8.42 9.06 9.29
C SER A 49 -9.41 9.96 10.02
N ALA A 50 -9.15 10.24 11.30
CA ALA A 50 -10.09 10.95 12.19
C ALA A 50 -11.51 10.36 12.09
N ASP A 51 -12.40 11.03 11.36
CA ASP A 51 -13.81 10.67 11.18
C ASP A 51 -14.16 10.21 9.75
N GLU A 52 -13.16 10.10 8.88
CA GLU A 52 -13.34 9.70 7.48
C GLU A 52 -12.78 8.31 7.20
N LEU A 53 -13.44 7.62 6.25
CA LEU A 53 -12.99 6.34 5.72
C LEU A 53 -12.59 6.53 4.25
N THR A 54 -11.28 6.47 3.97
CA THR A 54 -10.75 6.60 2.61
C THR A 54 -10.55 5.23 1.98
N SER A 55 -11.12 5.02 0.80
CA SER A 55 -10.93 3.79 0.02
C SER A 55 -9.73 3.93 -0.93
N ILE A 56 -8.73 3.05 -0.80
CA ILE A 56 -7.48 3.08 -1.57
C ILE A 56 -7.39 1.83 -2.44
N PRO A 57 -7.22 1.96 -3.78
CA PRO A 57 -7.13 0.81 -4.67
C PRO A 57 -5.82 0.05 -4.49
N ILE A 58 -5.90 -1.28 -4.60
CA ILE A 58 -4.75 -2.17 -4.55
C ILE A 58 -4.27 -2.46 -5.98
N GLY A 59 -2.98 -2.26 -6.22
CA GLY A 59 -2.38 -2.58 -7.51
C GLY A 59 -2.24 -4.09 -7.71
N GLN A 60 -2.51 -4.58 -8.92
CA GLN A 60 -2.42 -6.00 -9.27
C GLN A 60 -1.09 -6.65 -8.83
N THR A 61 0.03 -5.96 -9.07
CA THR A 61 1.38 -6.45 -8.74
C THR A 61 1.68 -6.43 -7.23
N TYR A 62 0.91 -5.67 -6.45
CA TYR A 62 1.08 -5.51 -5.00
C TYR A 62 0.13 -6.41 -4.20
N TYR A 63 -0.98 -6.85 -4.80
CA TYR A 63 -2.05 -7.61 -4.15
C TYR A 63 -1.54 -8.80 -3.33
N LYS A 64 -0.77 -9.71 -3.95
CA LYS A 64 -0.28 -10.91 -3.26
C LYS A 64 0.57 -10.58 -2.03
N SER A 65 1.46 -9.59 -2.15
CA SER A 65 2.34 -9.15 -1.05
C SER A 65 1.54 -8.48 0.07
N LEU A 66 0.60 -7.60 -0.29
CA LEU A 66 -0.28 -6.95 0.68
C LEU A 66 -1.09 -7.97 1.48
N ILE A 67 -1.77 -8.91 0.82
CA ILE A 67 -2.58 -9.93 1.50
C ILE A 67 -1.71 -10.82 2.39
N SER A 68 -0.49 -11.17 1.96
CA SER A 68 0.45 -11.93 2.80
C SER A 68 0.86 -11.19 4.06
N GLN A 69 0.93 -9.86 4.03
CA GLN A 69 1.32 -9.03 5.17
C GLN A 69 0.16 -8.64 6.09
N LEU A 70 -1.09 -8.81 5.64
CA LEU A 70 -2.30 -8.54 6.44
C LEU A 70 -2.91 -9.80 7.08
N LYS A 71 -2.46 -11.00 6.68
CA LYS A 71 -2.93 -12.28 7.21
C LYS A 71 -2.24 -12.71 8.51
N TYR A 72 -1.32 -11.91 9.01
CA TYR A 72 -0.61 -12.06 10.29
C TYR A 72 -0.81 -10.80 11.12
#